data_AF-A0A972I5E5-F1
#
_entry.id   AF-A0A972I5E5-F1
#
_cell.length_a   1.000
_cell.length_b   1.000
_cell.length_c   1.000
_cell.angle_alpha   90.00
_cell.angle_beta   90.00
_cell.angle_gamma   90.00
#
_symmetry.space_group_name_H-M   'P 1'
#
loop_
_entity.id
_entity.type
_entity.pdbx_description
1 polymer ?
#
loop_
_entity_poly.entity_id
_entity_poly.type
_entity_poly.pdbx_seq_one_letter_code
_entity_poly.pdbx_strand_id
1 'polypeptide(L)'
;MLNVKEQFNYTLEESRNAEVLSKKALDSTVKGKEVIEEVIVQMDNIKSSTNKVQNSLENIRNASIKMDEILVVIENIAEQTNLLALNAAIEAARAGEAGRGFAVVADEIRKLADQTMHSTEEINNIIKNNHNMIAIANENMEYSNREVDMGIEKVNITKETFDELARIIEDMNLNMVKSIEAINAVAVSIDKSAVSVENAENLSKEVTKQIENITIATDEQMAAMEQITAAADDLAKLADDLQGIFSNIKF
;
A
#
# COMPACT_ATOMS: atom_id res chain seq x y z
N MET A 1 -20.73 -39.64 -1.53
CA MET A 1 -19.35 -39.41 -2.01
C MET A 1 -19.25 -38.38 -3.13
N LEU A 2 -20.12 -38.37 -4.15
CA LEU A 2 -20.10 -37.38 -5.25
C LEU A 2 -20.03 -35.92 -4.75
N ASN A 3 -20.90 -35.54 -3.82
CA ASN A 3 -20.95 -34.18 -3.27
C ASN A 3 -19.64 -33.76 -2.55
N VAL A 4 -18.97 -34.70 -1.87
CA VAL A 4 -17.71 -34.43 -1.15
C VAL A 4 -16.55 -34.20 -2.13
N LYS A 5 -16.50 -34.96 -3.24
CA LYS A 5 -15.45 -34.81 -4.26
C LYS A 5 -15.62 -33.54 -5.09
N GLU A 6 -16.87 -33.15 -5.37
CA GLU A 6 -17.18 -31.86 -6.00
C GLU A 6 -16.77 -30.69 -5.09
N GLN A 7 -17.12 -30.74 -3.81
CA GLN A 7 -16.76 -29.70 -2.85
C GLN A 7 -15.24 -29.57 -2.65
N PHE A 8 -14.53 -30.71 -2.69
CA PHE A 8 -13.07 -30.74 -2.69
C PHE A 8 -12.49 -30.00 -3.91
N ASN A 9 -12.94 -30.36 -5.12
CA ASN A 9 -12.46 -29.75 -6.36
C ASN A 9 -12.73 -28.24 -6.39
N TYR A 10 -13.92 -27.82 -5.93
CA TYR A 10 -14.27 -26.41 -5.80
C TYR A 10 -13.31 -25.67 -4.85
N THR A 11 -13.03 -26.23 -3.67
CA THR A 11 -12.13 -25.59 -2.69
C THR A 11 -10.69 -25.50 -3.20
N LEU A 12 -10.24 -26.51 -3.96
CA LEU A 12 -8.92 -26.51 -4.59
C LEU A 12 -8.80 -25.44 -5.69
N GLU A 13 -9.84 -25.29 -6.51
CA GLU A 13 -9.91 -24.24 -7.54
C GLU A 13 -9.89 -22.85 -6.92
N GLU A 14 -10.71 -22.61 -5.89
CA GLU A 14 -10.72 -21.35 -5.16
C GLU A 14 -9.36 -21.03 -4.53
N SER A 15 -8.68 -22.03 -3.96
CA SER A 15 -7.34 -21.85 -3.39
C SER A 15 -6.29 -21.46 -4.45
N ARG A 16 -6.35 -22.07 -5.64
CA ARG A 16 -5.47 -21.70 -6.77
C ARG A 16 -5.78 -20.32 -7.31
N ASN A 17 -7.05 -19.96 -7.43
CA ASN A 17 -7.45 -18.60 -7.83
C ASN A 17 -6.92 -17.57 -6.84
N ALA A 18 -7.00 -17.86 -5.53
CA ALA A 18 -6.49 -16.99 -4.49
C ALA A 18 -4.95 -16.85 -4.56
N GLU A 19 -4.21 -17.92 -4.88
CA GLU A 19 -2.76 -17.89 -5.12
C GLU A 19 -2.40 -16.96 -6.29
N VAL A 20 -3.12 -17.08 -7.42
CA VAL A 20 -2.91 -16.23 -8.60
C VAL A 20 -3.19 -14.76 -8.27
N LEU A 21 -4.27 -14.48 -7.54
CA LEU A 21 -4.62 -13.12 -7.11
C LEU A 21 -3.58 -12.55 -6.16
N SER A 22 -3.09 -13.35 -5.21
CA SER A 22 -2.03 -12.96 -4.28
C SER A 22 -0.74 -12.60 -5.02
N LYS A 23 -0.32 -13.41 -6.00
CA LYS A 23 0.84 -13.09 -6.84
C LYS A 23 0.67 -11.80 -7.64
N LYS A 24 -0.54 -11.55 -8.17
CA LYS A 24 -0.86 -10.30 -8.87
C LYS A 24 -0.86 -9.09 -7.94
N ALA A 25 -1.33 -9.26 -6.70
CA ALA A 25 -1.26 -8.25 -5.67
C ALA A 25 0.21 -7.91 -5.34
N LEU A 26 1.08 -8.92 -5.23
CA LEU A 26 2.52 -8.70 -5.00
C LEU A 26 3.16 -7.89 -6.13
N ASP A 27 2.90 -8.26 -7.39
CA ASP A 27 3.40 -7.51 -8.56
C ASP A 27 2.92 -6.06 -8.56
N SER A 28 1.65 -5.82 -8.21
CA SER A 28 1.10 -4.47 -8.10
C SER A 28 1.75 -3.66 -6.97
N THR A 29 2.01 -4.29 -5.82
CA THR A 29 2.71 -3.69 -4.67
C THR A 29 4.14 -3.32 -5.03
N VAL A 30 4.87 -4.20 -5.74
CA VAL A 30 6.25 -3.92 -6.21
C VAL A 30 6.27 -2.74 -7.18
N LYS A 31 5.38 -2.72 -8.16
CA LYS A 31 5.23 -1.57 -9.09
C LYS A 31 4.88 -0.29 -8.35
N GLY A 32 4.00 -0.36 -7.35
CA GLY A 32 3.66 0.78 -6.49
C GLY A 32 4.89 1.34 -5.77
N LYS A 33 5.76 0.46 -5.28
CA LYS A 33 7.03 0.85 -4.65
C LYS A 33 7.99 1.51 -5.64
N GLU A 34 8.13 1.00 -6.86
CA GLU A 34 8.97 1.61 -7.90
C GLU A 34 8.49 3.04 -8.23
N VAL A 35 7.18 3.24 -8.41
CA VAL A 35 6.60 4.56 -8.64
C VAL A 35 6.88 5.51 -7.47
N ILE A 36 6.81 5.01 -6.23
CA ILE A 36 7.13 5.81 -5.04
C ILE A 36 8.60 6.24 -5.04
N GLU A 37 9.53 5.39 -5.46
CA GLU A 37 10.94 5.75 -5.59
C GLU A 37 11.16 6.82 -6.67
N GLU A 38 10.45 6.75 -7.79
CA GLU A 38 10.46 7.82 -8.80
C GLU A 38 9.94 9.15 -8.23
N VAL A 39 8.87 9.12 -7.42
CA VAL A 39 8.32 10.31 -6.77
C VAL A 39 9.33 10.94 -5.79
N ILE A 40 10.10 10.15 -5.05
CA ILE A 40 11.17 10.67 -4.17
C ILE A 40 12.21 11.43 -4.99
N VAL A 41 12.68 10.84 -6.09
CA VAL A 41 13.65 11.49 -6.99
C VAL A 41 13.07 12.78 -7.58
N GLN A 42 11.79 12.79 -7.94
CA GLN A 42 11.10 13.98 -8.43
C GLN A 42 11.07 15.09 -7.36
N MET A 43 10.80 14.74 -6.10
CA MET A 43 10.78 15.71 -4.99
C MET A 43 12.16 16.31 -4.71
N ASP A 44 13.22 15.50 -4.77
CA ASP A 44 14.60 15.99 -4.66
C ASP A 44 14.96 16.96 -5.79
N ASN A 45 14.49 16.68 -7.01
CA ASN A 45 14.66 17.59 -8.15
C ASN A 45 13.92 18.90 -7.94
N ILE A 46 12.70 18.87 -7.40
CA ILE A 46 11.94 20.08 -7.05
C ILE A 46 12.70 20.89 -5.99
N LYS A 47 13.18 20.25 -4.92
CA LYS A 47 13.98 20.90 -3.87
C LYS A 47 15.22 21.58 -4.43
N SER A 48 15.96 20.90 -5.30
CA SER A 48 17.13 21.45 -5.99
C SER A 48 16.76 22.66 -6.86
N SER A 49 15.64 22.59 -7.58
CA SER A 49 15.14 23.70 -8.40
C SER A 49 14.76 24.91 -7.55
N THR A 50 14.04 24.72 -6.45
CA THR A 50 13.65 25.77 -5.50
C THR A 50 14.88 26.49 -4.94
N ASN A 51 15.92 25.73 -4.55
CA ASN A 51 17.18 26.31 -4.07
C ASN A 51 17.89 27.16 -5.14
N LYS A 52 17.86 26.73 -6.42
CA LYS A 52 18.42 27.53 -7.52
C LYS A 52 17.66 28.85 -7.73
N VAL A 53 16.34 28.83 -7.54
CA VAL A 53 15.52 30.05 -7.61
C VAL A 53 15.86 30.99 -6.46
N GLN A 54 15.98 30.50 -5.23
CA GLN A 54 16.42 31.30 -4.08
C GLN A 54 17.78 31.96 -4.30
N ASN A 55 18.77 31.21 -4.81
CA ASN A 55 20.08 31.77 -5.17
C ASN A 55 19.98 32.87 -6.24
N SER A 56 19.09 32.69 -7.22
CA SER A 56 18.87 33.70 -8.27
C SER A 56 18.22 34.97 -7.71
N LEU A 57 17.26 34.82 -6.81
CA LEU A 57 16.63 35.94 -6.10
C LEU A 57 17.65 36.71 -5.25
N GLU A 58 18.58 36.01 -4.60
CA GLU A 58 19.66 36.63 -3.82
C GLU A 58 20.62 37.43 -4.73
N ASN A 59 20.94 36.91 -5.92
CA ASN A 59 21.72 37.67 -6.90
C ASN A 59 21.00 38.94 -7.36
N ILE A 60 19.68 38.85 -7.61
CA ILE A 60 18.86 40.02 -7.98
C ILE A 60 18.80 41.02 -6.84
N ARG A 61 18.62 40.56 -5.59
CA ARG A 61 18.64 41.41 -4.39
C ARG A 61 19.93 42.22 -4.30
N ASN A 62 21.08 41.55 -4.47
CA ASN A 62 22.39 42.19 -4.42
C ASN A 62 22.59 43.18 -5.58
N ALA A 63 22.06 42.89 -6.77
CA ALA A 63 22.07 43.83 -7.89
C ALA A 63 21.20 45.06 -7.61
N SER A 64 20.01 44.90 -7.00
CA SER A 64 19.14 46.00 -6.60
C SER A 64 19.81 46.92 -5.56
N ILE A 65 20.52 46.35 -4.57
CA ILE A 65 21.28 47.14 -3.59
C ILE A 65 22.34 48.01 -4.28
N LYS A 66 23.05 47.47 -5.28
CA LYS A 66 24.01 48.26 -6.06
C LYS A 66 23.34 49.35 -6.90
N MET A 67 22.12 49.11 -7.38
CA MET A 67 21.35 50.14 -8.08
C MET A 67 20.93 51.27 -7.15
N ASP A 68 20.57 50.96 -5.90
CA ASP A 68 20.29 51.99 -4.88
C ASP A 68 21.50 52.91 -4.68
N GLU A 69 22.72 52.36 -4.58
CA GLU A 69 23.96 53.13 -4.45
C GLU A 69 24.20 54.05 -5.67
N ILE A 70 23.95 53.55 -6.88
CA ILE A 70 24.14 54.32 -8.13
C ILE A 70 23.11 55.46 -8.21
N LEU A 71 21.86 55.22 -7.84
CA LEU A 71 20.81 56.24 -7.86
C LEU A 71 21.14 57.39 -6.92
N VAL A 72 21.67 57.11 -5.72
CA VAL A 72 22.15 58.15 -4.80
C VAL A 72 23.23 59.01 -5.45
N VAL A 73 24.16 58.42 -6.21
CA VAL A 73 25.19 59.19 -6.92
C VAL A 73 24.58 60.06 -8.02
N ILE A 74 23.63 59.55 -8.79
CA ILE A 74 22.94 60.30 -9.85
C ILE A 74 22.13 61.46 -9.27
N GLU A 75 21.42 61.23 -8.17
CA GLU A 75 20.66 62.27 -7.46
C GLU A 75 21.58 63.41 -6.99
N ASN A 76 22.72 63.08 -6.38
CA ASN A 76 23.73 64.05 -5.98
C ASN A 76 24.30 64.83 -7.19
N ILE A 77 24.56 64.16 -8.32
CA ILE A 77 25.04 64.82 -9.55
C ILE A 77 23.98 65.77 -10.11
N ALA A 78 22.71 65.35 -10.13
CA ALA A 78 21.61 66.16 -10.63
C ALA A 78 21.40 67.40 -9.74
N GLU A 79 21.44 67.24 -8.41
CA GLU A 79 21.36 68.36 -7.46
C GLU A 79 22.53 69.34 -7.63
N GLN A 80 23.77 68.83 -7.75
CA GLN A 80 24.93 69.68 -8.01
C GLN A 80 24.82 70.41 -9.35
N THR A 81 24.34 69.73 -10.39
CA THR A 81 24.13 70.32 -11.72
C THR A 81 23.06 71.41 -11.67
N ASN A 82 22.00 71.20 -10.89
CA ASN A 82 20.94 72.18 -10.66
C ASN A 82 21.50 73.44 -9.95
N LEU A 83 22.31 73.26 -8.90
CA LEU A 83 22.98 74.35 -8.20
C LEU A 83 23.98 75.11 -9.09
N LEU A 84 24.75 74.40 -9.92
CA LEU A 84 25.66 74.99 -10.91
C LEU A 84 24.90 75.83 -11.95
N ALA A 85 23.80 75.29 -12.47
CA ALA A 85 22.93 75.98 -13.42
C ALA A 85 22.29 77.23 -12.81
N LEU A 86 21.84 77.16 -11.56
CA LEU A 86 21.30 78.30 -10.82
C LEU A 86 22.35 79.41 -10.66
N ASN A 87 23.58 79.06 -10.25
CA ASN A 87 24.68 80.02 -10.13
C ASN A 87 25.02 80.67 -11.48
N ALA A 88 25.03 79.88 -12.56
CA ALA A 88 25.24 80.39 -13.92
C ALA A 88 24.12 81.34 -14.37
N ALA A 89 22.86 81.03 -14.05
CA ALA A 89 21.72 81.89 -14.35
C ALA A 89 21.81 83.24 -13.59
N ILE A 90 22.23 83.20 -12.31
CA ILE A 90 22.46 84.41 -11.50
C ILE A 90 23.56 85.28 -12.11
N GLU A 91 24.69 84.69 -12.48
CA GLU A 91 25.81 85.45 -13.05
C GLU A 91 25.50 85.98 -14.46
N ALA A 92 24.75 85.22 -15.26
CA ALA A 92 24.24 85.67 -16.55
C ALA A 92 23.27 86.86 -16.42
N ALA A 93 22.40 86.86 -15.42
CA ALA A 93 21.54 88.00 -15.10
C ALA A 93 22.36 89.23 -14.67
N ARG A 94 23.45 89.01 -13.92
CA ARG A 94 24.37 90.06 -13.46
C ARG A 94 25.13 90.73 -14.61
N ALA A 95 25.45 89.99 -15.68
CA ALA A 95 26.09 90.51 -16.88
C ALA A 95 25.15 91.31 -17.81
N GLY A 96 23.85 91.42 -17.50
CA GLY A 96 22.88 92.21 -18.27
C GLY A 96 22.69 91.69 -19.70
N GLU A 97 22.72 92.59 -20.69
CA GLU A 97 22.51 92.20 -22.10
C GLU A 97 23.57 91.24 -22.64
N ALA A 98 24.82 91.32 -22.15
CA ALA A 98 25.90 90.43 -22.58
C ALA A 98 25.71 88.97 -22.10
N GLY A 99 24.92 88.75 -21.05
CA GLY A 99 24.67 87.43 -20.46
C GLY A 99 23.41 86.71 -20.99
N ARG A 100 22.62 87.35 -21.86
CA ARG A 100 21.31 86.81 -22.30
C ARG A 100 21.39 85.39 -22.89
N GLY A 101 22.40 85.11 -23.72
CA GLY A 101 22.60 83.78 -24.29
C GLY A 101 22.97 82.73 -23.24
N PHE A 102 23.81 83.10 -22.27
CA PHE A 102 24.19 82.23 -21.15
C PHE A 102 23.02 81.95 -20.21
N ALA A 103 22.12 82.92 -19.99
CA ALA A 103 20.94 82.73 -19.16
C ALA A 103 20.00 81.65 -19.73
N VAL A 104 19.79 81.63 -21.05
CA VAL A 104 18.97 80.60 -21.71
C VAL A 104 19.59 79.21 -21.57
N VAL A 105 20.91 79.09 -21.74
CA VAL A 105 21.62 77.81 -21.56
C VAL A 105 21.55 77.34 -20.11
N ALA A 106 21.74 78.25 -19.15
CA ALA A 106 21.65 77.92 -17.73
C ALA A 106 20.26 77.41 -17.33
N ASP A 107 19.18 78.04 -17.80
CA ASP A 107 17.81 77.57 -17.57
C ASP A 107 17.53 76.20 -18.20
N GLU A 108 18.10 75.90 -19.38
CA GLU A 108 17.92 74.60 -20.02
C GLU A 108 18.69 73.49 -19.27
N ILE A 109 19.90 73.77 -18.79
CA ILE A 109 20.65 72.85 -17.92
C ILE A 109 19.86 72.60 -16.62
N ARG A 110 19.26 73.65 -16.04
CA ARG A 110 18.44 73.55 -14.84
C ARG A 110 17.25 72.60 -15.03
N LYS A 111 16.52 72.75 -16.15
CA LYS A 111 15.41 71.85 -16.50
C LYS A 111 15.87 70.41 -16.69
N LEU A 112 17.01 70.18 -17.34
CA LEU A 112 17.57 68.84 -17.53
C LEU A 112 17.95 68.20 -16.18
N ALA A 113 18.48 68.99 -15.24
CA ALA A 113 18.79 68.53 -13.89
C ALA A 113 17.51 68.14 -13.13
N ASP A 114 16.46 68.98 -13.17
CA ASP A 114 15.16 68.69 -12.56
C ASP A 114 14.51 67.42 -13.17
N GLN A 115 14.58 67.26 -14.50
CA GLN A 115 14.10 66.05 -15.19
C GLN A 115 14.88 64.80 -14.80
N THR A 116 16.20 64.93 -14.60
CA THR A 116 17.06 63.82 -14.14
C THR A 116 16.69 63.41 -12.72
N MET A 117 16.46 64.36 -11.80
CA MET A 117 16.00 64.07 -10.44
C MET A 117 14.67 63.31 -10.46
N HIS A 118 13.69 63.79 -11.24
CA HIS A 118 12.39 63.13 -11.33
C HIS A 118 12.49 61.70 -11.89
N SER A 119 13.29 61.50 -12.95
CA SER A 119 13.53 60.15 -13.50
C SER A 119 14.22 59.22 -12.49
N THR A 120 15.14 59.76 -11.70
CA THR A 120 15.83 59.00 -10.63
C THR A 120 14.85 58.58 -9.53
N GLU A 121 13.90 59.45 -9.17
CA GLU A 121 12.84 59.14 -8.21
C GLU A 121 11.91 58.02 -8.71
N GLU A 122 11.50 58.06 -9.98
CA GLU A 122 10.72 56.99 -10.60
C GLU A 122 11.46 55.65 -10.58
N ILE A 123 12.76 55.64 -10.93
CA ILE A 123 13.58 54.42 -10.89
C ILE A 123 13.73 53.92 -9.44
N ASN A 124 13.90 54.80 -8.46
CA ASN A 124 13.96 54.43 -7.04
C ASN A 124 12.67 53.71 -6.59
N ASN A 125 11.50 54.18 -7.02
CA ASN A 125 10.24 53.51 -6.74
C ASN A 125 10.15 52.11 -7.38
N ILE A 126 10.68 51.93 -8.59
CA ILE A 126 10.76 50.62 -9.24
C ILE A 126 11.67 49.67 -8.43
N ILE A 127 12.84 50.15 -7.99
CA ILE A 127 13.78 49.32 -7.20
C ILE A 127 13.18 48.93 -5.84
N LYS A 128 12.47 49.85 -5.16
CA LYS A 128 11.73 49.53 -3.92
C LYS A 128 10.67 48.45 -4.15
N ASN A 129 9.92 48.52 -5.25
CA ASN A 129 8.97 47.49 -5.62
C ASN A 129 9.66 46.14 -5.88
N ASN A 130 10.82 46.15 -6.56
CA ASN A 130 11.60 44.93 -6.78
C ASN A 130 12.06 44.31 -5.47
N HIS A 131 12.54 45.10 -4.50
CA HIS A 131 12.89 44.60 -3.17
C HIS A 131 11.70 43.89 -2.49
N ASN A 132 10.51 44.48 -2.55
CA ASN A 132 9.30 43.87 -2.00
C ASN A 132 8.93 42.55 -2.71
N MET A 133 8.97 42.54 -4.05
CA MET A 133 8.70 41.33 -4.83
C MET A 133 9.69 40.20 -4.52
N ILE A 134 10.98 40.52 -4.34
CA ILE A 134 12.00 39.55 -3.97
C ILE A 134 11.75 39.00 -2.56
N ALA A 135 11.36 39.85 -1.61
CA ALA A 135 11.03 39.41 -0.25
C ALA A 135 9.85 38.42 -0.24
N ILE A 136 8.76 38.76 -0.94
CA ILE A 136 7.59 37.87 -1.10
C ILE A 136 7.98 36.57 -1.80
N ALA A 137 8.80 36.64 -2.85
CA ALA A 137 9.26 35.45 -3.56
C ALA A 137 10.09 34.53 -2.65
N ASN A 138 10.95 35.09 -1.80
CA ASN A 138 11.72 34.30 -0.83
C ASN A 138 10.83 33.61 0.21
N GLU A 139 9.81 34.29 0.74
CA GLU A 139 8.84 33.70 1.67
C GLU A 139 8.09 32.52 1.02
N ASN A 140 7.63 32.71 -0.21
CA ASN A 140 6.96 31.64 -0.97
C ASN A 140 7.89 30.45 -1.25
N MET A 141 9.17 30.69 -1.51
CA MET A 141 10.17 29.63 -1.72
C MET A 141 10.47 28.88 -0.42
N GLU A 142 10.52 29.57 0.72
CA GLU A 142 10.68 28.94 2.03
C GLU A 142 9.47 28.04 2.36
N TYR A 143 8.25 28.54 2.13
CA TYR A 143 7.04 27.75 2.26
C TYR A 143 7.06 26.52 1.33
N SER A 144 7.44 26.70 0.06
CA SER A 144 7.55 25.60 -0.91
C SER A 144 8.56 24.54 -0.49
N ASN A 145 9.71 24.94 0.07
CA ASN A 145 10.68 23.98 0.61
C ASN A 145 10.12 23.16 1.76
N ARG A 146 9.36 23.77 2.69
CA ARG A 146 8.70 23.04 3.78
C ARG A 146 7.67 22.04 3.26
N GLU A 147 6.86 22.43 2.28
CA GLU A 147 5.87 21.54 1.65
C GLU A 147 6.54 20.35 0.94
N VAL A 148 7.69 20.57 0.28
CA VAL A 148 8.47 19.49 -0.33
C VAL A 148 9.03 18.55 0.73
N ASP A 149 9.58 19.07 1.83
CA ASP A 149 10.09 18.25 2.94
C ASP A 149 8.98 17.39 3.57
N MET A 150 7.80 17.98 3.80
CA MET A 150 6.61 17.23 4.26
C MET A 150 6.13 16.20 3.22
N GLY A 151 6.25 16.52 1.93
CA GLY A 151 5.96 15.59 0.84
C GLY A 151 6.87 14.37 0.88
N ILE A 152 8.18 14.58 1.04
CA ILE A 152 9.19 13.51 1.16
C ILE A 152 8.87 12.60 2.36
N GLU A 153 8.53 13.19 3.52
CA GLU A 153 8.14 12.42 4.71
C GLU A 153 6.94 11.50 4.43
N LYS A 154 5.87 12.03 3.84
CA LYS A 154 4.67 11.24 3.50
C LYS A 154 4.95 10.14 2.49
N VAL A 155 5.82 10.41 1.52
CA VAL A 155 6.22 9.42 0.51
C VAL A 155 7.04 8.29 1.15
N ASN A 156 7.92 8.60 2.11
CA ASN A 156 8.65 7.59 2.89
C ASN A 156 7.71 6.70 3.71
N ILE A 157 6.71 7.27 4.40
CA ILE A 157 5.69 6.49 5.12
C ILE A 157 4.93 5.56 4.15
N THR A 158 4.61 6.07 2.95
CA THR A 158 3.96 5.27 1.92
C THR A 158 4.85 4.12 1.44
N LYS A 159 6.17 4.35 1.29
CA LYS A 159 7.16 3.31 0.97
C LYS A 159 7.16 2.21 2.03
N GLU A 160 7.22 2.57 3.31
CA GLU A 160 7.17 1.60 4.41
C GLU A 160 5.87 0.78 4.40
N THR A 161 4.74 1.42 4.08
CA THR A 161 3.44 0.75 3.94
C THR A 161 3.45 -0.28 2.81
N PHE A 162 4.05 0.05 1.65
CA PHE A 162 4.22 -0.91 0.55
C PHE A 162 5.16 -2.07 0.92
N ASP A 163 6.22 -1.81 1.69
CA ASP A 163 7.13 -2.85 2.20
C ASP A 163 6.45 -3.80 3.20
N GLU A 164 5.53 -3.28 4.02
CA GLU A 164 4.70 -4.09 4.90
C GLU A 164 3.67 -4.91 4.10
N LEU A 165 2.98 -4.29 3.13
CA LEU A 165 2.05 -4.98 2.25
C LEU A 165 2.71 -6.12 1.48
N ALA A 166 3.93 -5.92 0.99
CA ALA A 166 4.68 -6.96 0.29
C ALA A 166 4.91 -8.19 1.21
N ARG A 167 5.31 -7.95 2.46
CA ARG A 167 5.50 -9.03 3.46
C ARG A 167 4.20 -9.76 3.78
N ILE A 168 3.10 -9.02 3.98
CA ILE A 168 1.78 -9.62 4.24
C ILE A 168 1.34 -10.51 3.07
N ILE A 169 1.56 -10.07 1.83
CA ILE A 169 1.19 -10.84 0.63
C ILE A 169 2.10 -12.08 0.48
N GLU A 170 3.38 -11.98 0.82
CA GLU A 170 4.29 -13.12 0.81
C GLU A 170 3.89 -14.18 1.85
N ASP A 171 3.57 -13.77 3.08
CA ASP A 171 3.03 -14.65 4.12
C ASP A 171 1.70 -15.29 3.70
N MET A 172 0.83 -14.53 3.03
CA MET A 172 -0.43 -15.04 2.46
C MET A 172 -0.17 -16.11 1.41
N ASN A 173 0.81 -15.93 0.51
CA ASN A 173 1.20 -16.96 -0.46
C ASN A 173 1.72 -18.22 0.23
N LEU A 174 2.57 -18.10 1.25
CA LEU A 174 3.06 -19.25 2.01
C LEU A 174 1.93 -20.02 2.68
N ASN A 175 0.94 -19.32 3.24
CA ASN A 175 -0.23 -19.95 3.84
C ASN A 175 -1.13 -20.63 2.81
N MET A 176 -1.28 -20.05 1.61
CA MET A 176 -2.02 -20.68 0.51
C MET A 176 -1.38 -21.99 0.05
N VAL A 177 -0.06 -22.03 -0.09
CA VAL A 177 0.65 -23.27 -0.43
C VAL A 177 0.37 -24.35 0.61
N LYS A 178 0.46 -24.02 1.91
CA LYS A 178 0.12 -24.94 3.00
C LYS A 178 -1.35 -25.39 2.96
N SER A 179 -2.28 -24.48 2.64
CA SER A 179 -3.70 -24.83 2.49
C SER A 179 -3.92 -25.80 1.34
N ILE A 180 -3.26 -25.60 0.18
CA ILE A 180 -3.34 -26.52 -0.96
C ILE A 180 -2.78 -27.90 -0.59
N GLU A 181 -1.67 -27.95 0.13
CA GLU A 181 -1.10 -29.21 0.65
C GLU A 181 -2.07 -29.93 1.60
N ALA A 182 -2.67 -29.21 2.55
CA ALA A 182 -3.65 -29.75 3.48
C ALA A 182 -4.91 -30.27 2.76
N ILE A 183 -5.41 -29.53 1.77
CA ILE A 183 -6.50 -29.94 0.89
C ILE A 183 -6.13 -31.28 0.24
N ASN A 184 -4.99 -31.36 -0.46
CA ASN A 184 -4.54 -32.60 -1.11
C ASN A 184 -4.43 -33.79 -0.13
N ALA A 185 -3.97 -33.57 1.09
CA ALA A 185 -3.92 -34.62 2.12
C ALA A 185 -5.32 -35.12 2.52
N VAL A 186 -6.30 -34.22 2.63
CA VAL A 186 -7.71 -34.58 2.87
C VAL A 186 -8.28 -35.42 1.72
N ALA A 187 -7.92 -35.12 0.46
CA ALA A 187 -8.33 -35.90 -0.71
C ALA A 187 -7.92 -37.38 -0.57
N VAL A 188 -6.66 -37.62 -0.21
CA VAL A 188 -6.13 -38.97 0.01
C VAL A 188 -6.86 -39.67 1.17
N SER A 189 -7.21 -38.93 2.22
CA SER A 189 -7.97 -39.47 3.36
C SER A 189 -9.39 -39.86 2.99
N ILE A 190 -10.05 -39.08 2.12
CA ILE A 190 -11.39 -39.38 1.60
C ILE A 190 -11.35 -40.68 0.78
N ASP A 191 -10.37 -40.85 -0.11
CA ASP A 191 -10.23 -42.08 -0.90
C ASP A 191 -10.01 -43.32 -0.01
N LYS A 192 -9.16 -43.21 1.03
CA LYS A 192 -8.97 -44.30 2.01
C LYS A 192 -10.24 -44.62 2.81
N SER A 193 -11.01 -43.59 3.17
CA SER A 193 -12.28 -43.75 3.87
C SER A 193 -13.30 -44.45 2.99
N ALA A 194 -13.33 -44.15 1.69
CA ALA A 194 -14.20 -44.81 0.73
C ALA A 194 -13.94 -46.32 0.65
N VAL A 195 -12.67 -46.72 0.56
CA VAL A 195 -12.26 -48.14 0.58
C VAL A 195 -12.66 -48.81 1.90
N SER A 196 -12.51 -48.10 3.02
CA SER A 196 -12.86 -48.65 4.35
C SER A 196 -14.37 -48.88 4.50
N VAL A 197 -15.19 -47.98 3.95
CA VAL A 197 -16.65 -48.12 3.92
C VAL A 197 -17.06 -49.31 3.04
N GLU A 198 -16.44 -49.49 1.88
CA GLU A 198 -16.69 -50.64 1.01
C GLU A 198 -16.34 -51.97 1.71
N ASN A 199 -15.18 -52.01 2.39
CA ASN A 199 -14.80 -53.18 3.19
C ASN A 199 -15.78 -53.48 4.33
N ALA A 200 -16.29 -52.45 5.01
CA ALA A 200 -17.28 -52.61 6.06
C ALA A 200 -18.63 -53.12 5.52
N GLU A 201 -19.04 -52.66 4.33
CA GLU A 201 -20.23 -53.16 3.65
C GLU A 201 -20.08 -54.66 3.31
N ASN A 202 -18.93 -55.05 2.75
CA ASN A 202 -18.65 -56.45 2.43
C ASN A 202 -18.60 -57.34 3.68
N LEU A 203 -17.97 -56.86 4.76
CA LEU A 203 -17.96 -57.56 6.05
C LEU A 203 -19.37 -57.72 6.62
N SER A 204 -20.21 -56.68 6.54
CA SER A 204 -21.60 -56.72 7.01
C SER A 204 -22.42 -57.78 6.25
N LYS A 205 -22.24 -57.89 4.93
CA LYS A 205 -22.85 -58.95 4.11
C LYS A 205 -22.40 -60.34 4.56
N GLU A 206 -21.12 -60.53 4.85
CA GLU A 206 -20.58 -61.82 5.33
C GLU A 206 -21.14 -62.19 6.71
N VAL A 207 -21.20 -61.22 7.64
CA VAL A 207 -21.81 -61.42 8.97
C VAL A 207 -23.28 -61.81 8.85
N THR A 208 -24.04 -61.18 7.94
CA THR A 208 -25.44 -61.51 7.71
C THR A 208 -25.60 -62.95 7.22
N LYS A 209 -24.74 -63.40 6.31
CA LYS A 209 -24.71 -64.79 5.82
C LYS A 209 -24.33 -65.78 6.93
N GLN A 210 -23.39 -65.42 7.79
CA GLN A 210 -23.01 -66.27 8.93
C GLN A 210 -24.15 -66.40 9.94
N ILE A 211 -24.89 -65.31 10.20
CA ILE A 211 -26.09 -65.35 11.05
C ILE A 211 -27.13 -66.31 10.45
N GLU A 212 -27.37 -66.27 9.14
CA GLU A 212 -28.29 -67.20 8.46
C GLU A 212 -27.86 -68.66 8.65
N ASN A 213 -26.58 -68.97 8.46
CA ASN A 213 -26.04 -70.31 8.70
C ASN A 213 -26.18 -70.75 10.18
N ILE A 214 -25.96 -69.85 11.13
CA ILE A 214 -26.12 -70.12 12.57
C ILE A 214 -27.60 -70.42 12.88
N THR A 215 -28.54 -69.68 12.31
CA THR A 215 -29.97 -69.95 12.47
C THR A 215 -30.32 -71.36 11.98
N ILE A 216 -29.85 -71.75 10.79
CA ILE A 216 -30.06 -73.11 10.25
C ILE A 216 -29.49 -74.17 11.20
N ALA A 217 -28.23 -74.00 11.65
CA ALA A 217 -27.60 -74.94 12.57
C ALA A 217 -28.32 -75.02 13.93
N THR A 218 -28.88 -73.90 14.41
CA THR A 218 -29.67 -73.85 15.64
C THR A 218 -30.98 -74.62 15.48
N ASP A 219 -31.66 -74.48 14.35
CA ASP A 219 -32.89 -75.23 14.04
C ASP A 219 -32.61 -76.74 13.97
N GLU A 220 -31.52 -77.16 13.30
CA GLU A 220 -31.08 -78.55 13.26
C GLU A 220 -30.75 -79.10 14.66
N GLN A 221 -30.07 -78.30 15.48
CA GLN A 221 -29.73 -78.66 16.86
C GLN A 221 -30.99 -78.81 17.73
N MET A 222 -31.99 -77.95 17.56
CA MET A 222 -33.28 -78.08 18.26
C MET A 222 -33.98 -79.39 17.89
N ALA A 223 -34.04 -79.73 16.61
CA ALA A 223 -34.62 -80.99 16.16
C ALA A 223 -33.87 -82.22 16.74
N ALA A 224 -32.54 -82.18 16.80
CA ALA A 224 -31.74 -83.23 17.44
C ALA A 224 -32.02 -83.35 18.94
N MET A 225 -32.21 -82.23 19.65
CA MET A 225 -32.55 -82.22 21.07
C MET A 225 -33.95 -82.81 21.35
N GLU A 226 -34.92 -82.57 20.46
CA GLU A 226 -36.23 -83.23 20.55
C GLU A 226 -36.09 -84.76 20.41
N GLN A 227 -35.27 -85.23 19.47
CA GLN A 227 -35.00 -86.67 19.30
C GLN A 227 -34.30 -87.28 20.53
N ILE A 228 -33.31 -86.57 21.11
CA ILE A 228 -32.63 -87.01 22.33
C ILE A 228 -33.62 -87.09 23.50
N THR A 229 -34.49 -86.10 23.64
CA THR A 229 -35.51 -86.08 24.69
C THR A 229 -36.47 -87.27 24.55
N ALA A 230 -36.95 -87.53 23.33
CA ALA A 230 -37.78 -88.70 23.05
C ALA A 230 -37.06 -90.02 23.37
N ALA A 231 -35.79 -90.15 22.97
CA ALA A 231 -34.99 -91.33 23.27
C ALA A 231 -34.74 -91.51 24.78
N ALA A 232 -34.55 -90.41 25.52
CA ALA A 232 -34.41 -90.45 26.97
C ALA A 232 -35.71 -90.89 27.67
N ASP A 233 -36.87 -90.42 27.21
CA ASP A 233 -38.18 -90.86 27.68
C ASP A 233 -38.41 -92.36 27.41
N ASP A 234 -38.04 -92.84 26.22
CA ASP A 234 -38.12 -94.25 25.87
C ASP A 234 -37.18 -95.11 26.75
N LEU A 235 -35.96 -94.64 27.01
CA LEU A 235 -35.04 -95.30 27.95
C LEU A 235 -35.59 -95.33 29.38
N ALA A 236 -36.22 -94.24 29.84
CA ALA A 236 -36.84 -94.17 31.16
C ALA A 236 -37.99 -95.17 31.29
N LYS A 237 -38.85 -95.27 30.27
CA LYS A 237 -39.91 -96.30 30.20
C LYS A 237 -39.32 -97.71 30.25
N LEU A 238 -38.29 -97.98 29.45
CA LEU A 238 -37.65 -99.30 29.44
C LEU A 238 -37.04 -99.65 30.81
N ALA A 239 -36.45 -98.69 31.50
CA ALA A 239 -35.93 -98.87 32.85
C ALA A 239 -37.05 -99.19 33.87
N ASP A 240 -38.18 -98.48 33.78
CA ASP A 240 -39.37 -98.72 34.62
C ASP A 240 -39.99 -100.10 34.35
N ASP A 241 -40.12 -100.48 33.07
CA ASP A 241 -40.56 -101.81 32.65
C ASP A 241 -39.65 -102.92 33.21
N LEU A 242 -38.32 -102.76 33.11
CA LEU A 242 -37.35 -103.68 33.69
C LEU A 242 -37.47 -103.74 35.22
N GLN A 243 -37.63 -102.61 35.90
CA GLN A 243 -37.84 -102.57 37.35
C GLN A 243 -39.14 -103.24 37.76
N GLY A 244 -40.21 -103.11 36.97
CA GLY A 244 -41.47 -103.83 37.14
C GLY A 244 -41.30 -105.34 37.00
N ILE A 245 -40.56 -105.81 35.99
CA ILE A 245 -40.21 -107.23 35.81
C ILE A 245 -39.45 -107.76 37.04
N PHE A 246 -38.44 -107.04 37.54
CA PHE A 246 -37.69 -107.44 38.74
C PHE A 246 -38.54 -107.42 40.02
N SER A 247 -39.52 -106.51 40.12
CA SER A 247 -40.47 -106.47 41.24
C SER A 247 -41.39 -107.68 41.26
N ASN A 248 -41.80 -108.18 40.08
CA ASN A 248 -42.56 -109.43 39.93
C ASN A 248 -41.73 -110.70 40.14
N ILE A 249 -40.40 -110.60 40.17
CA ILE A 249 -39.48 -111.73 40.45
C ILE A 249 -39.20 -111.85 41.98
N LYS A 250 -39.63 -110.90 42.81
CA LYS A 250 -39.58 -111.05 44.27
C LYS A 250 -40.81 -111.83 44.78
N PHE A 251 -40.54 -113.08 45.17
CA PHE A 251 -41.38 -114.19 45.66
C PHE A 251 -41.80 -115.22 44.62
#